data_AF-D0E8Z6-F1
#
_entry.id   AF-D0E8Z6-F1
#
_cell.length_a   1.000
_cell.length_b   1.000
_cell.length_c   1.000
_cell.angle_alpha   90.00
_cell.angle_beta   90.00
_cell.angle_gamma   90.00
#
_symmetry.space_group_name_H-M   'P 1'
#
loop_
_entity.id
_entity.type
_entity.pdbx_description
1 polymer ?
#
loop_
_entity_poly.entity_id
_entity_poly.type
_entity_poly.pdbx_seq_one_letter_code
_entity_poly.pdbx_strand_id
1 'polypeptide(L)' 'STIMFIIIFIYLIIEMIISKRKIIFIIKSNNNEWKSNYPNLNHSNLENNYIFIN' A
#
# COMPACT_ATOMS: atom_id res chain seq x y z
N SER A 1 -3.47 -20.77 23.60
CA SER A 1 -3.74 -19.34 23.37
C SER A 1 -2.97 -18.80 22.16
N THR A 2 -1.65 -18.95 22.11
CA THR A 2 -0.77 -18.41 21.05
C THR A 2 -1.08 -18.91 19.62
N ILE A 3 -1.39 -20.19 19.46
CA ILE A 3 -1.69 -20.78 18.14
C ILE A 3 -2.97 -20.20 17.54
N MET A 4 -4.02 -20.00 18.36
CA MET A 4 -5.27 -19.40 17.90
C MET A 4 -5.06 -17.95 17.46
N PHE A 5 -4.23 -17.19 18.17
CA PHE A 5 -3.86 -15.83 17.78
C PHE A 5 -3.18 -15.80 16.40
N ILE A 6 -2.24 -16.71 16.16
CA ILE A 6 -1.55 -16.80 14.86
C ILE A 6 -2.54 -17.14 13.73
N ILE A 7 -3.48 -18.05 13.97
CA ILE A 7 -4.49 -18.43 12.97
C ILE A 7 -5.42 -17.25 12.64
N ILE A 8 -5.89 -16.52 13.65
CA ILE A 8 -6.73 -15.33 13.46
C ILE A 8 -5.95 -14.25 12.70
N PHE A 9 -4.66 -14.06 13.04
CA PHE A 9 -3.81 -13.09 12.36
C PHE A 9 -3.61 -13.43 10.88
N ILE A 10 -3.38 -14.70 10.55
CA ILE A 10 -3.26 -15.17 9.17
C ILE A 10 -4.59 -14.96 8.41
N TYR A 11 -5.72 -15.25 9.05
CA TYR A 11 -7.04 -15.04 8.44
C TYR A 11 -7.29 -13.55 8.10
N LEU A 12 -6.94 -12.65 9.01
CA LEU A 12 -7.05 -11.19 8.78
C LEU A 12 -6.18 -10.72 7.61
N ILE A 13 -4.97 -11.27 7.45
CA ILE A 13 -4.11 -10.95 6.30
C ILE A 13 -4.77 -11.40 5.00
N ILE A 14 -5.30 -12.64 4.97
CA ILE A 14 -5.96 -13.19 3.78
C ILE A 14 -7.21 -12.38 3.43
N GLU A 15 -8.03 -12.04 4.42
CA GLU A 15 -9.23 -11.21 4.25
C GLU A 15 -8.87 -9.83 3.68
N MET A 16 -7.82 -9.18 4.21
CA MET A 16 -7.35 -7.90 3.68
C MET A 16 -6.86 -8.01 2.24
N ILE A 17 -6.13 -9.07 1.88
CA ILE A 17 -5.66 -9.28 0.50
C ILE A 17 -6.85 -9.43 -0.46
N ILE A 18 -7.91 -10.15 -0.06
CA ILE A 18 -9.08 -10.42 -0.91
C ILE A 18 -10.02 -9.20 -1.03
N SER A 19 -10.35 -8.54 0.09
CA SER A 19 -11.28 -7.41 0.13
C SER A 19 -10.71 -6.14 -0.51
N LYS A 20 -9.39 -5.97 -0.50
CA LYS A 20 -8.70 -4.74 -0.96
C LYS A 20 -8.06 -4.87 -2.34
N ARG A 21 -8.42 -5.88 -3.14
CA ARG A 21 -7.92 -6.06 -4.54
C ARG A 21 -8.12 -4.85 -5.47
N LYS A 22 -8.95 -3.87 -5.08
CA LYS A 22 -9.15 -2.59 -5.77
C LYS A 22 -8.86 -1.37 -4.87
N ILE A 23 -7.81 -1.37 -4.04
CA ILE A 23 -7.26 -0.11 -3.54
C ILE A 23 -6.55 0.59 -4.72
N ILE A 24 -7.36 1.15 -5.61
CA ILE A 24 -6.99 2.18 -6.59
C ILE A 24 -7.53 3.51 -6.07
N PHE A 25 -7.47 3.72 -4.75
CA PHE A 25 -7.63 5.06 -4.21
C PHE A 25 -6.23 5.64 -4.17
N ILE A 26 -5.96 6.57 -5.10
CA ILE A 26 -4.80 7.47 -5.01
C ILE A 26 -4.91 8.14 -3.64
N ILE A 27 -4.09 7.71 -2.68
CA ILE A 27 -4.04 8.32 -1.36
C ILE A 27 -3.48 9.72 -1.61
N LYS A 28 -4.29 10.76 -1.36
CA LYS A 28 -3.81 12.15 -1.38
C LYS A 28 -2.90 12.37 -0.18
N SER A 29 -1.65 11.98 -0.35
CA SER A 29 -0.58 12.09 0.64
C SER A 29 0.57 12.89 0.02
N ASN A 30 1.26 13.64 0.87
CA ASN A 30 2.42 14.44 0.46
C ASN A 30 3.72 13.62 0.43
N ASN A 31 3.63 12.29 0.58
CA ASN A 31 4.77 11.38 0.51
C ASN A 31 4.70 10.58 -0.79
N ASN A 32 5.79 10.58 -1.56
CA ASN A 32 5.87 9.96 -2.88
C ASN A 32 5.61 8.44 -2.83
N GLU A 33 5.94 7.79 -1.72
CA GLU A 33 5.71 6.36 -1.51
C GLU A 33 4.21 5.98 -1.48
N TRP A 34 3.36 6.86 -0.94
CA TRP A 34 1.93 6.62 -0.77
C TRP A 34 1.09 7.23 -1.89
N LYS A 35 1.71 8.03 -2.76
CA LYS A 35 1.09 8.63 -3.95
C LYS A 35 1.00 7.63 -5.10
N SER A 36 1.88 6.63 -5.13
CA SER A 36 1.95 5.67 -6.23
C SER A 36 0.85 4.61 -6.14
N ASN A 37 0.22 4.29 -7.28
CA ASN A 37 -0.82 3.27 -7.35
C ASN A 37 -0.20 1.87 -7.18
N TYR A 38 -0.76 1.06 -6.27
CA TYR A 38 -0.39 -0.34 -6.16
C TYR A 38 -1.17 -1.22 -7.15
N PRO A 39 -0.55 -2.22 -7.79
CA PRO A 39 0.89 -2.53 -7.75
C PRO A 39 1.70 -1.49 -8.54
N ASN A 40 2.86 -1.10 -8.00
CA ASN A 40 3.72 -0.14 -8.70
C ASN A 40 4.20 -0.71 -10.03
N LEU A 41 4.14 0.11 -11.07
CA LEU A 41 4.77 -0.20 -12.34
C LEU A 41 6.29 -0.22 -12.16
N ASN A 42 6.98 -1.14 -12.85
CA ASN A 42 8.43 -1.09 -12.97
C ASN A 42 8.80 0.27 -13.58
N HIS A 43 9.62 1.06 -12.87
CA HIS A 43 9.96 2.46 -13.17
C HIS A 43 8.87 3.52 -12.89
N SER A 44 8.20 3.47 -11.73
CA SER A 44 7.17 4.45 -11.34
C SER A 44 7.69 5.88 -11.06
N ASN A 45 9.00 6.08 -10.84
CA ASN A 45 9.60 7.36 -10.46
C ASN A 45 10.67 7.83 -11.47
N LEU A 46 10.30 7.90 -12.75
CA LEU A 46 11.18 8.34 -13.84
C LEU A 46 11.49 9.85 -13.79
N GLU A 47 10.59 10.65 -13.22
CA GLU A 47 10.80 12.08 -12.99
C GLU A 47 11.19 12.32 -11.53
N ASN A 48 12.19 13.19 -11.30
CA ASN A 48 12.55 13.59 -9.95
C ASN A 48 11.48 14.54 -9.42
N ASN A 49 10.66 14.06 -8.46
CA ASN A 49 9.68 14.90 -7.79
C ASN A 49 10.44 15.91 -6.91
N TYR A 50 10.83 17.06 -7.49
CA TYR A 50 11.34 18.18 -6.72
C TYR A 50 10.22 18.65 -5.80
N ILE A 51 10.30 18.23 -4.54
CA ILE A 51 9.58 18.88 -3.46
C ILE A 51 10.21 20.27 -3.37
N PHE A 52 9.55 21.26 -3.96
CA PHE A 52 9.86 22.66 -3.68
C PHE A 52 9.52 22.91 -2.22
N ILE A 53 10.50 22.70 -1.33
CA ILE A 53 10.54 23.38 -0.05
C ILE A 53 10.96 24.81 -0.37
N ASN A 54 9.97 25.69 -0.45
CA ASN A 54 10.21 27.11 -0.22
C ASN A 54 10.42 27.33 1.28
#